data_AF-L7W303-F1
#
_entry.id   AF-L7W303-F1
#
_cell.length_a   1.000
_cell.length_b   1.000
_cell.length_c   1.000
_cell.angle_alpha   90.00
_cell.angle_beta   90.00
_cell.angle_gamma   90.00
#
_symmetry.space_group_name_H-M   'P 1'
#
loop_
_entity.id
_entity.type
_entity.pdbx_description
1 polymer ?
#
loop_
_entity_poly.entity_id
_entity_poly.type
_entity_poly.pdbx_seq_one_letter_code
_entity_poly.pdbx_strand_id
1 'polypeptide(L)'
;MAMIGDAHIHIDYSSPGVRDRIIFGGLLAYDQVWQAGAHMATWLETNKDLEIDGKELKAGKYGFFVIPNQKEWTVIFNRNWNQHGKDDYDASDDALRFKVTPKISEEIKEHLEYKVNKTTETSGTISMSWEKVTIEFPFEIK
;
A
#
# COMPACT_ATOMS: atom_id res chain seq x y z
N MET A 1 7.54 10.87 2.63
CA MET A 1 7.11 12.05 1.87
C MET A 1 7.89 12.10 0.57
N ALA A 2 7.22 12.22 -0.57
CA ALA A 2 7.86 12.33 -1.88
C ALA A 2 7.15 13.38 -2.75
N MET A 3 7.91 14.06 -3.60
CA MET A 3 7.41 15.03 -4.57
C MET A 3 7.58 14.49 -5.98
N ILE A 4 6.49 14.32 -6.71
CA ILE A 4 6.48 13.97 -8.14
C ILE A 4 5.85 15.17 -8.86
N GLY A 5 6.63 15.93 -9.63
CA GLY A 5 6.16 17.20 -10.17
C GLY A 5 5.67 18.13 -9.05
N ASP A 6 4.40 18.54 -9.11
CA ASP A 6 3.71 19.31 -8.06
C ASP A 6 2.80 18.45 -7.15
N ALA A 7 2.75 17.13 -7.39
CA ALA A 7 2.06 16.19 -6.51
C ALA A 7 2.93 15.83 -5.31
N HIS A 8 2.32 15.98 -4.14
CA HIS A 8 2.86 15.61 -2.87
C HIS A 8 2.28 14.26 -2.46
N ILE A 9 3.11 13.22 -2.34
CA ILE A 9 2.71 11.87 -1.93
C ILE A 9 3.28 11.58 -0.55
N HIS A 10 2.41 11.49 0.45
CA HIS A 10 2.77 11.14 1.82
C HIS A 10 2.23 9.78 2.18
N ILE A 11 3.10 8.86 2.59
CA ILE A 11 2.72 7.59 3.20
C ILE A 11 3.20 7.62 4.64
N ASP A 12 2.28 7.41 5.56
CA ASP A 12 2.55 7.25 6.99
C ASP A 12 2.22 5.82 7.37
N TYR A 13 3.20 5.16 7.96
CA TYR A 13 3.16 3.75 8.23
C TYR A 13 4.05 3.42 9.42
N SER A 14 3.69 2.35 10.13
CA SER A 14 4.59 1.70 11.07
C SER A 14 5.48 0.69 10.34
N SER A 15 6.69 0.45 10.83
CA SER A 15 7.64 -0.50 10.23
C SER A 15 7.90 -1.75 11.10
N PRO A 16 6.94 -2.70 11.19
CA PRO A 16 7.14 -3.95 11.93
C PRO A 16 8.29 -4.77 11.35
N GLY A 17 9.01 -5.47 12.23
CA GLY A 17 10.10 -6.39 11.88
C GLY A 17 9.61 -7.81 11.59
N VAL A 18 10.33 -8.56 10.75
CA VAL A 18 10.05 -9.98 10.48
C VAL A 18 10.29 -10.81 11.74
N ARG A 19 11.44 -10.64 12.39
CA ARG A 19 11.83 -11.31 13.65
C ARG A 19 11.74 -12.84 13.56
N ASP A 20 12.34 -13.43 12.53
CA ASP A 20 12.37 -14.88 12.27
C ASP A 20 10.98 -15.56 12.14
N ARG A 21 9.93 -14.78 11.84
CA ARG A 21 8.56 -15.29 11.61
C ARG A 21 8.28 -15.40 10.12
N ILE A 22 7.45 -16.37 9.75
CA ILE A 22 6.79 -16.38 8.44
C ILE A 22 5.70 -15.31 8.46
N ILE A 23 5.82 -14.29 7.62
CA ILE A 23 4.87 -13.18 7.64
C ILE A 23 3.61 -13.55 6.86
N PHE A 24 3.73 -13.79 5.55
CA PHE A 24 2.56 -14.08 4.71
C PHE A 24 2.23 -15.58 4.71
N GLY A 25 0.98 -15.92 5.03
CA GLY A 25 0.54 -17.30 5.28
C GLY A 25 0.90 -17.83 6.69
N GLY A 26 1.60 -17.03 7.50
CA GLY A 26 1.91 -17.31 8.90
C GLY A 26 1.24 -16.28 9.81
N LEU A 27 1.95 -15.20 10.14
CA LEU A 27 1.43 -14.10 10.96
C LEU A 27 0.20 -13.43 10.32
N LEU A 28 0.24 -13.22 9.01
CA LEU A 28 -0.84 -12.68 8.21
C LEU A 28 -1.45 -13.81 7.38
N ALA A 29 -2.72 -14.13 7.65
CA ALA A 29 -3.45 -15.10 6.85
C ALA A 29 -3.67 -14.56 5.42
N TYR A 30 -3.57 -15.45 4.43
CA TYR A 30 -3.99 -15.12 3.06
C TYR A 30 -5.50 -14.91 3.00
N ASP A 31 -5.93 -14.15 1.99
CA ASP A 31 -7.33 -13.84 1.70
C ASP A 31 -8.05 -13.10 2.85
N GLN A 32 -7.26 -12.46 3.72
CA GLN A 32 -7.74 -11.58 4.79
C GLN A 32 -7.22 -10.17 4.56
N VAL A 33 -8.08 -9.18 4.84
CA VAL A 33 -7.65 -7.78 4.81
C VAL A 33 -6.60 -7.55 5.90
N TRP A 34 -5.60 -6.75 5.56
CA TRP A 34 -4.54 -6.30 6.44
C TRP A 34 -4.35 -4.81 6.25
N GLN A 35 -4.20 -4.10 7.36
CA GLN A 35 -3.99 -2.64 7.41
C GLN A 35 -2.60 -2.19 6.94
N ALA A 36 -1.84 -3.12 6.36
CA ALA A 36 -0.56 -2.87 5.71
C ALA A 36 0.44 -2.15 6.64
N GLY A 37 0.38 -2.47 7.93
CA GLY A 37 1.12 -1.82 9.02
C GLY A 37 0.84 -2.53 10.34
N ALA A 38 1.07 -1.84 11.45
CA ALA A 38 0.91 -2.29 12.82
C ALA A 38 0.24 -1.18 13.64
N HIS A 39 -0.64 -1.59 14.55
CA HIS A 39 -1.48 -0.72 15.39
C HIS A 39 -2.48 0.15 14.61
N MET A 40 -2.02 1.18 13.90
CA MET A 40 -2.87 2.02 13.05
C MET A 40 -2.85 1.53 11.61
N ALA A 41 -3.91 1.82 10.86
CA ALA A 41 -3.88 1.63 9.41
C ALA A 41 -2.83 2.55 8.78
N THR A 42 -2.01 1.98 7.91
CA THR A 42 -1.16 2.77 7.02
C THR A 42 -2.06 3.69 6.20
N TRP A 43 -1.65 4.93 5.97
CA TRP A 43 -2.42 5.84 5.14
C TRP A 43 -1.55 6.53 4.11
N LEU A 44 -2.18 6.91 3.00
CA LEU A 44 -1.60 7.70 1.93
C LEU A 44 -2.40 8.99 1.77
N GLU A 45 -1.70 10.12 1.69
CA GLU A 45 -2.26 11.42 1.37
C GLU A 45 -1.64 11.99 0.11
N THR A 46 -2.47 12.56 -0.76
CA THR A 46 -2.04 13.28 -1.96
C THR A 46 -2.88 14.53 -2.21
N ASN A 47 -2.23 15.59 -2.72
CA ASN A 47 -2.85 16.85 -3.09
C ASN A 47 -3.31 16.91 -4.56
N LYS A 48 -3.14 15.82 -5.32
CA LYS A 48 -3.51 15.73 -6.74
C LYS A 48 -4.32 14.47 -7.00
N ASP A 49 -5.16 14.54 -8.03
CA ASP A 49 -5.84 13.36 -8.54
C ASP A 49 -4.78 12.45 -9.19
N LEU A 50 -4.85 11.16 -8.89
CA LEU A 50 -3.94 10.14 -9.42
C LEU A 50 -4.70 9.17 -10.30
N GLU A 51 -4.07 8.69 -11.37
CA GLU A 51 -4.48 7.49 -12.08
C GLU A 51 -3.65 6.31 -11.61
N ILE A 52 -4.32 5.24 -11.14
CA ILE A 52 -3.70 4.00 -10.68
C ILE A 52 -4.51 2.85 -11.27
N ASP A 53 -3.85 1.92 -11.97
CA ASP A 53 -4.51 0.79 -12.66
C ASP A 53 -5.66 1.24 -13.57
N GLY A 54 -5.47 2.36 -14.29
CA GLY A 54 -6.48 2.96 -15.18
C GLY A 54 -7.71 3.54 -14.48
N LYS A 55 -7.68 3.65 -13.15
CA LYS A 55 -8.77 4.20 -12.33
C LYS A 55 -8.30 5.47 -11.63
N GLU A 56 -9.23 6.40 -11.46
CA GLU A 56 -8.96 7.65 -10.79
C GLU A 56 -9.08 7.51 -9.26
N LEU A 57 -8.08 8.02 -8.54
CA LEU A 57 -8.10 8.28 -7.11
C LEU A 57 -8.01 9.79 -6.90
N LYS A 58 -9.09 10.39 -6.39
CA LYS A 58 -9.12 11.84 -6.15
C LYS A 58 -8.10 12.28 -5.11
N ALA A 59 -7.65 13.54 -5.19
CA ALA A 59 -6.85 14.17 -4.15
C ALA A 59 -7.53 14.00 -2.78
N GLY A 60 -6.75 13.65 -1.76
CA GLY A 60 -7.26 13.37 -0.43
C GLY A 60 -6.38 12.41 0.35
N LYS A 61 -6.93 11.90 1.45
CA LYS A 61 -6.27 11.03 2.40
C LYS A 61 -7.04 9.72 2.54
N TYR A 62 -6.32 8.60 2.43
CA TYR A 62 -6.91 7.27 2.33
C TYR A 62 -6.15 6.26 3.18
N GLY A 63 -6.88 5.37 3.84
CA GLY A 63 -6.31 4.18 4.47
C GLY A 63 -5.83 3.23 3.38
N PHE A 64 -4.66 2.66 3.58
CA PHE A 64 -4.03 1.72 2.68
C PHE A 64 -4.16 0.32 3.26
N PHE A 65 -4.94 -0.51 2.59
CA PHE A 65 -5.18 -1.89 2.97
C PHE A 65 -4.74 -2.81 1.84
N VAL A 66 -4.37 -4.02 2.21
CA VAL A 66 -4.07 -5.07 1.26
C VAL A 66 -4.75 -6.38 1.66
N ILE A 67 -5.08 -7.20 0.68
CA ILE A 67 -5.49 -8.59 0.88
C ILE A 67 -4.40 -9.45 0.24
N PRO A 68 -3.47 -10.01 1.05
CA PRO A 68 -2.43 -10.89 0.56
C PRO A 68 -3.00 -12.18 0.00
N ASN A 69 -2.41 -12.67 -1.09
CA ASN A 69 -2.70 -13.99 -1.65
C ASN A 69 -1.39 -14.60 -2.18
N GLN A 70 -1.39 -15.90 -2.49
CA GLN A 70 -0.23 -16.59 -3.07
C GLN A 70 0.11 -16.12 -4.49
N LYS A 71 -0.89 -15.70 -5.29
CA LYS A 71 -0.69 -15.34 -6.70
C LYS A 71 -0.86 -13.86 -7.00
N GLU A 72 -1.89 -13.24 -6.41
CA GLU A 72 -2.28 -11.88 -6.78
C GLU A 72 -2.91 -11.16 -5.59
N TRP A 73 -2.27 -10.07 -5.18
CA TRP A 73 -2.71 -9.28 -4.04
C TRP A 73 -3.76 -8.27 -4.46
N THR A 74 -4.65 -7.96 -3.53
CA THR A 74 -5.57 -6.83 -3.69
C THR A 74 -5.00 -5.64 -2.95
N VAL A 75 -4.88 -4.50 -3.62
CA VAL A 75 -4.57 -3.22 -2.99
C VAL A 75 -5.83 -2.38 -2.93
N ILE A 76 -6.01 -1.70 -1.81
CA ILE A 76 -7.22 -0.97 -1.47
C ILE A 76 -6.85 0.39 -0.87
N PHE A 77 -7.43 1.44 -1.43
CA PHE A 77 -7.47 2.77 -0.83
C PHE A 77 -8.88 3.00 -0.28
N ASN A 78 -8.98 3.19 1.04
CA ASN A 78 -10.23 3.30 1.77
C ASN A 78 -10.40 4.72 2.34
N ARG A 79 -11.60 5.30 2.28
CA ARG A 79 -11.86 6.69 2.72
C ARG A 79 -11.73 6.86 4.24
N ASN A 80 -11.98 5.81 5.02
CA ASN A 80 -11.76 5.83 6.45
C ASN A 80 -10.28 5.53 6.74
N TRP A 81 -9.43 6.55 6.74
CA TRP A 81 -7.99 6.37 6.92
C TRP A 81 -7.55 6.27 8.39
N ASN A 82 -8.37 6.77 9.33
CA ASN A 82 -7.99 6.89 10.74
C ASN A 82 -8.54 5.71 11.56
N GLN A 83 -8.01 4.52 11.29
CA GLN A 83 -8.47 3.27 11.92
C GLN A 83 -7.40 2.65 12.81
N HIS A 84 -7.83 2.08 13.94
CA HIS A 84 -6.96 1.26 14.78
C HIS A 84 -6.96 -0.19 14.29
N GLY A 85 -6.15 -0.44 13.27
CA GLY A 85 -6.00 -1.75 12.65
C GLY A 85 -6.95 -1.91 11.48
N LYS A 86 -7.54 -3.10 11.35
CA LYS A 86 -8.42 -3.49 10.24
C LYS A 86 -9.85 -3.78 10.65
N ASP A 87 -10.17 -3.65 11.94
CA ASP A 87 -11.44 -4.12 12.48
C ASP A 87 -12.60 -3.15 12.13
N ASP A 88 -12.27 -1.88 11.89
CA ASP A 88 -13.18 -0.85 11.39
C ASP A 88 -13.23 -0.79 9.84
N TYR A 89 -12.60 -1.75 9.15
CA TYR A 89 -12.58 -1.77 7.69
C TYR A 89 -13.97 -2.09 7.14
N ASP A 90 -14.50 -1.19 6.31
CA ASP A 90 -15.71 -1.41 5.51
C ASP A 90 -15.40 -1.26 4.02
N ALA A 91 -15.78 -2.26 3.23
CA ALA A 91 -15.62 -2.24 1.78
C ALA A 91 -16.47 -1.17 1.08
N SER A 92 -17.54 -0.66 1.72
CA SER A 92 -18.29 0.48 1.16
C SER A 92 -17.47 1.77 1.12
N ASP A 93 -16.45 1.87 1.97
CA ASP A 93 -15.55 3.02 2.02
C ASP A 93 -14.38 2.90 1.03
N ASP A 94 -14.28 1.81 0.27
CA ASP A 94 -13.26 1.67 -0.76
C ASP A 94 -13.42 2.78 -1.84
N ALA A 95 -12.40 3.61 -1.96
CA ALA A 95 -12.29 4.62 -3.02
C ALA A 95 -11.68 4.02 -4.29
N LEU A 96 -10.72 3.10 -4.11
CA LEU A 96 -10.05 2.41 -5.20
C LEU A 96 -9.64 1.02 -4.75
N ARG A 97 -9.85 0.04 -5.64
CA ARG A 97 -9.45 -1.36 -5.43
C ARG A 97 -8.95 -1.96 -6.73
N PHE A 98 -7.76 -2.55 -6.67
CA PHE A 98 -7.11 -3.15 -7.84
C PHE A 98 -6.21 -4.32 -7.43
N LYS A 99 -5.67 -4.99 -8.46
CA LYS A 99 -4.86 -6.20 -8.30
C LYS A 99 -3.40 -5.92 -8.65
N VAL A 100 -2.50 -6.56 -7.93
CA VAL A 100 -1.05 -6.47 -8.16
C VAL A 100 -0.41 -7.83 -7.93
N THR A 101 0.51 -8.19 -8.81
CA THR A 101 1.30 -9.42 -8.67
C THR A 101 2.46 -9.19 -7.70
N PRO A 102 2.55 -9.92 -6.58
CA PRO A 102 3.69 -9.84 -5.68
C PRO A 102 4.95 -10.39 -6.36
N LYS A 103 6.06 -9.69 -6.19
CA LYS A 103 7.40 -10.17 -6.53
C LYS A 103 8.03 -10.80 -5.29
N ILE A 104 8.59 -11.99 -5.47
CA ILE A 104 9.31 -12.70 -4.42
C ILE A 104 10.80 -12.50 -4.61
N SER A 105 11.48 -12.00 -3.58
CA SER A 105 12.93 -11.85 -3.50
C SER A 105 13.56 -12.98 -2.69
N GLU A 106 14.82 -13.30 -2.97
CA GLU A 106 15.61 -14.18 -2.11
C GLU A 106 16.09 -13.46 -0.84
N GLU A 107 16.29 -12.14 -0.94
CA GLU A 107 16.72 -11.27 0.15
C GLU A 107 15.55 -10.93 1.08
N ILE A 108 15.80 -10.97 2.39
CA ILE A 108 14.81 -10.62 3.40
C ILE A 108 14.88 -9.12 3.68
N LYS A 109 13.76 -8.44 3.47
CA LYS A 109 13.50 -7.11 3.97
C LYS A 109 12.98 -7.20 5.41
N GLU A 110 13.90 -7.07 6.37
CA GLU A 110 13.59 -7.25 7.80
C GLU A 110 12.47 -6.33 8.29
N HIS A 111 12.42 -5.11 7.80
CA HIS A 111 11.45 -4.10 8.23
C HIS A 111 10.52 -3.71 7.07
N LEU A 112 9.21 -3.68 7.32
CA LEU A 112 8.23 -3.19 6.35
C LEU A 112 8.64 -1.80 5.88
N GLU A 113 8.75 -1.63 4.57
CA GLU A 113 9.20 -0.39 3.95
C GLU A 113 8.26 0.01 2.82
N TYR A 114 7.93 1.29 2.79
CA TYR A 114 7.24 1.92 1.67
C TYR A 114 8.17 2.89 0.96
N LYS A 115 8.11 2.87 -0.38
CA LYS A 115 8.85 3.80 -1.23
C LYS A 115 7.94 4.40 -2.28
N VAL A 116 8.24 5.65 -2.62
CA VAL A 116 7.65 6.36 -3.75
C VAL A 116 8.81 6.83 -4.60
N ASN A 117 8.91 6.31 -5.82
CA ASN A 117 9.99 6.61 -6.74
C ASN A 117 9.43 7.38 -7.93
N LYS A 118 10.12 8.46 -8.32
CA LYS A 118 9.78 9.22 -9.53
C LYS A 118 10.18 8.42 -10.77
N THR A 119 9.28 8.27 -11.73
CA THR A 119 9.56 7.66 -13.04
C THR A 119 9.61 8.72 -14.14
N THR A 120 8.70 9.69 -14.13
CA THR A 120 8.72 10.87 -14.99
C THR A 120 8.38 12.13 -14.19
N GLU A 121 8.26 13.30 -14.84
CA GLU A 121 7.77 14.52 -14.18
C GLU A 121 6.33 14.40 -13.66
N THR A 122 5.51 13.54 -14.27
CA THR A 122 4.09 13.37 -13.94
C THR A 122 3.73 11.97 -13.45
N SER A 123 4.70 11.06 -13.30
CA SER A 123 4.43 9.68 -12.88
C SER A 123 5.45 9.17 -11.87
N GLY A 124 5.04 8.17 -11.10
CA GLY A 124 5.90 7.47 -10.17
C GLY A 124 5.45 6.04 -9.92
N THR A 125 6.19 5.35 -9.07
CA THR A 125 5.85 4.01 -8.60
C THR A 125 5.79 4.02 -7.08
N ILE A 126 4.72 3.45 -6.52
CA ILE A 126 4.63 3.14 -5.09
C ILE A 126 4.98 1.67 -4.91
N SER A 127 5.86 1.37 -3.95
CA SER A 127 6.17 0.00 -3.57
C SER A 127 6.07 -0.22 -2.07
N MET A 128 5.68 -1.44 -1.71
CA MET A 128 5.70 -1.96 -0.35
C MET A 128 6.53 -3.23 -0.34
N SER A 129 7.56 -3.29 0.51
CA SER A 129 8.45 -4.43 0.66
C SER A 129 8.51 -4.88 2.11
N TRP A 130 8.29 -6.17 2.37
CA TRP A 130 8.47 -6.77 3.68
C TRP A 130 8.71 -8.27 3.58
N GLU A 131 9.57 -8.80 4.44
CA GLU A 131 10.06 -10.19 4.34
C GLU A 131 10.63 -10.42 2.93
N LYS A 132 10.11 -11.39 2.18
CA LYS A 132 10.53 -11.69 0.82
C LYS A 132 9.60 -11.12 -0.23
N VAL A 133 8.54 -10.41 0.17
CA VAL A 133 7.51 -9.96 -0.75
C VAL A 133 7.68 -8.48 -1.05
N THR A 134 7.58 -8.12 -2.32
CA THR A 134 7.40 -6.74 -2.77
C THR A 134 6.20 -6.64 -3.68
N ILE A 135 5.29 -5.71 -3.40
CA ILE A 135 4.29 -5.26 -4.35
C ILE A 135 4.69 -3.88 -4.84
N GLU A 136 4.44 -3.60 -6.13
CA GLU A 136 4.66 -2.29 -6.71
C GLU A 136 3.59 -2.00 -7.74
N PHE A 137 3.20 -0.73 -7.85
CA PHE A 137 2.26 -0.28 -8.85
C PHE A 137 2.58 1.16 -9.28
N PRO A 138 2.45 1.46 -10.59
CA PRO A 138 2.64 2.79 -11.10
C PRO A 138 1.44 3.69 -10.78
N PHE A 139 1.69 4.99 -10.75
CA PHE A 139 0.67 6.02 -10.74
C PHE A 139 1.07 7.17 -11.66
N GLU A 140 0.08 7.88 -12.18
CA GLU A 140 0.25 9.11 -12.96
C GLU A 140 -0.59 10.23 -12.35
N ILE A 141 -0.08 11.46 -12.39
CA ILE A 141 -0.77 12.66 -11.94
C ILE A 141 -1.74 13.09 -13.03
N LYS A 142 -3.00 13.35 -12.66
CA LYS A 142 -4.00 13.94 -13.55
C LYS A 142 -4.00 15.47 -13.52
#